data_AF-A0ABD1CSJ9-F1
#
_entry.id   AF-A0ABD1CSJ9-F1
#
_cell.length_a   1.000
_cell.length_b   1.000
_cell.length_c   1.000
_cell.angle_alpha   90.00
_cell.angle_beta   90.00
_cell.angle_gamma   90.00
#
_symmetry.space_group_name_H-M   'P 1'
#
loop_
_entity.id
_entity.type
_entity.pdbx_description
1 polymer ?
#
loop_
_entity_poly.entity_id
_entity_poly.type
_entity_poly.pdbx_seq_one_letter_code
_entity_poly.pdbx_strand_id
1 'polypeptide(L)'
;MAPIKVVLDDFSKNPSCQHGPTVLLQRTNGNGDLQDQFYACTASRDGKCSLEVQKPPTAENIISNRRTYIKSFNPVDTKEPTRHLAPLSFDGEEAQYFFTNRALSCFESIFTQIGITKVLCIGAPRLHEHLLQKTSIDSLLLDIDDRFHDFYSNRHFIHYNMFNHFFFRGKCDEEMFERYLKHVEPSSRQVLPTFWIFPYFMETYIRQEMPSMEMADYQVNYTNHEKYREGSKAIKNGSPVRMFTNVPLGMIRLPTEEGYKYCQKCDKSVLKNNSHCSICKACTSKNGAPYKHCSKCHICVKTNYVHCGKCGRCAQVEGHNCQQYKRMVSCRICLGRGHVEKGCSFWKRYGISRMFQPAKAGNYYRVAQSYLFVNPNSNVEVRGAICEGMNATCNLNLETMQSIFFPQNCSEIFMDVKFLGKPYNCDDFFERFDTEMGPCFVANSIYSK
;
A
#
# COMPACT_ATOMS: atom_id res chain seq x y z
N MET A 1 18.87 7.46 15.40
CA MET A 1 19.17 6.05 15.11
C MET A 1 19.83 5.97 13.75
N ALA A 2 20.88 5.16 13.62
CA ALA A 2 21.48 4.84 12.33
C ALA A 2 20.42 4.20 11.40
N PRO A 3 20.42 4.48 10.09
CA PRO A 3 19.53 3.81 9.16
C PRO A 3 19.76 2.29 9.21
N ILE A 4 18.67 1.53 9.28
CA ILE A 4 18.68 0.07 9.16
C ILE A 4 18.04 -0.27 7.82
N LYS A 5 18.74 -1.06 7.01
CA LYS A 5 18.25 -1.65 5.79
C LYS A 5 17.86 -3.11 6.06
N VAL A 6 16.67 -3.50 5.64
CA VAL A 6 16.20 -4.88 5.65
C VAL A 6 16.67 -5.56 4.37
N VAL A 7 17.32 -6.71 4.49
CA VAL A 7 17.71 -7.53 3.32
C VAL A 7 16.60 -8.52 3.02
N LEU A 8 15.93 -8.32 1.89
CA LEU A 8 14.77 -9.11 1.43
C LEU A 8 15.21 -10.21 0.46
N ASP A 9 16.14 -11.06 0.89
CA ASP A 9 16.57 -12.24 0.14
C ASP A 9 15.81 -13.49 0.60
N ASP A 10 16.08 -14.65 -0.03
CA ASP A 10 15.53 -15.94 0.42
C ASP A 10 15.90 -16.23 1.88
N PHE A 11 14.90 -16.18 2.76
CA PHE A 11 15.07 -16.38 4.20
C PHE A 11 15.39 -17.83 4.57
N SER A 12 15.22 -18.81 3.69
CA SER A 12 15.41 -20.24 4.00
C SER A 12 16.82 -20.57 4.50
N LYS A 13 17.80 -19.74 4.16
CA LYS A 13 19.21 -19.88 4.55
C LYS A 13 19.56 -19.15 5.85
N ASN A 14 18.64 -18.34 6.37
CA ASN A 14 18.89 -17.55 7.58
C ASN A 14 18.78 -18.44 8.83
N PRO A 15 19.49 -18.11 9.91
CA PRO A 15 19.26 -18.72 11.22
C PRO A 15 17.79 -18.66 11.59
N SER A 16 17.28 -19.69 12.24
CA SER A 16 15.88 -19.75 12.66
C SER A 16 15.74 -19.48 14.15
N CYS A 17 14.62 -18.87 14.53
CA CYS A 17 14.15 -18.78 15.91
C CYS A 17 12.86 -19.59 16.05
N GLN A 18 12.22 -19.52 17.23
CA GLN A 18 10.94 -20.20 17.45
C GLN A 18 9.81 -19.73 16.50
N HIS A 19 9.95 -18.56 15.86
CA HIS A 19 8.99 -18.00 14.89
C HIS A 19 9.39 -18.24 13.42
N GLY A 20 10.31 -19.17 13.16
CA GLY A 20 10.83 -19.48 11.83
C GLY A 20 12.10 -18.70 11.46
N PRO A 21 12.45 -18.63 10.16
CA PRO A 21 13.66 -17.97 9.70
C PRO A 21 13.71 -16.49 10.09
N THR A 22 14.89 -16.05 10.53
CA THR A 22 15.17 -14.65 10.89
C THR A 22 15.34 -13.77 9.66
N VAL A 23 15.34 -12.45 9.85
CA VAL A 23 15.65 -11.47 8.80
C VAL A 23 17.04 -10.88 9.01
N LEU A 24 17.80 -10.71 7.93
CA LEU A 24 19.10 -10.04 7.95
C LEU A 24 18.90 -8.51 7.89
N LEU A 25 19.45 -7.82 8.88
CA LEU A 25 19.44 -6.36 8.99
C LEU A 25 20.85 -5.83 8.79
N GLN A 26 20.98 -4.77 7.98
CA GLN A 26 22.22 -4.07 7.71
C GLN A 26 22.14 -2.66 8.31
N ARG A 27 23.03 -2.32 9.22
CA ARG A 27 23.11 -0.95 9.77
C ARG A 27 24.12 -0.16 8.96
N THR A 28 23.77 1.06 8.57
CA THR A 28 24.70 1.96 7.86
C THR A 28 25.07 3.16 8.73
N ASN A 29 26.30 3.67 8.59
CA ASN A 29 26.73 4.91 9.23
C ASN A 29 26.08 6.15 8.58
N GLY A 30 26.38 7.35 9.09
CA GLY A 30 25.85 8.61 8.55
C GLY A 30 26.26 8.94 7.10
N ASN A 31 27.28 8.26 6.57
CA ASN A 31 27.78 8.41 5.21
C ASN A 31 27.20 7.36 4.25
N GLY A 32 26.43 6.39 4.76
CA GLY A 32 25.85 5.29 3.98
C GLY A 32 26.70 4.02 3.93
N ASP A 33 27.87 4.00 4.58
CA ASP A 33 28.72 2.80 4.62
C ASP A 33 28.16 1.78 5.60
N LEU A 34 28.32 0.49 5.28
CA LEU A 34 27.90 -0.60 6.14
C LEU A 34 28.70 -0.60 7.46
N GLN A 35 28.00 -0.51 8.58
CA GLN A 35 28.58 -0.57 9.92
C GLN A 35 28.61 -2.00 10.46
N ASP A 36 27.47 -2.68 10.44
CA ASP A 36 27.32 -4.06 10.88
C ASP A 36 26.14 -4.74 10.18
N GLN A 37 26.07 -6.08 10.36
CA GLN A 37 24.95 -6.90 9.94
C GLN A 37 24.58 -7.86 11.06
N PHE A 38 23.30 -8.08 11.28
CA PHE A 38 22.82 -8.99 12.30
C PHE A 38 21.46 -9.58 11.93
N TYR A 39 21.18 -10.77 12.45
CA TYR A 39 19.88 -11.40 12.29
C TYR A 39 18.93 -10.95 13.40
N ALA A 40 17.66 -10.76 13.05
CA ALA A 40 16.60 -10.41 13.98
C ALA A 40 15.36 -11.30 13.78
N CYS A 41 14.62 -11.53 14.86
CA CYS A 41 13.33 -12.21 14.80
C CYS A 41 12.36 -11.39 13.94
N THR A 42 11.60 -12.07 13.07
CA THR A 42 10.63 -11.43 12.17
C THR A 42 9.32 -11.08 12.85
N ALA A 43 8.99 -11.75 13.96
CA ALA A 43 7.72 -11.60 14.68
C ALA A 43 7.81 -10.91 16.05
N SER A 44 9.01 -10.56 16.55
CA SER A 44 9.20 -9.92 17.86
C SER A 44 10.06 -8.66 17.73
N ARG A 45 9.51 -7.50 18.10
CA ARG A 45 10.18 -6.19 17.90
C ARG A 45 11.17 -5.82 19.01
N ASP A 46 10.97 -6.32 20.22
CA ASP A 46 11.68 -5.84 21.42
C ASP A 46 12.88 -6.71 21.84
N GLY A 47 13.33 -7.62 20.97
CA GLY A 47 14.42 -8.55 21.29
C GLY A 47 14.08 -9.59 22.36
N LYS A 48 12.81 -9.70 22.77
CA LYS A 48 12.33 -10.72 23.71
C LYS A 48 12.49 -12.14 23.18
N CYS A 49 12.45 -12.32 21.86
CA CYS A 49 12.75 -13.59 21.23
C CYS A 49 14.26 -13.85 21.31
N SER A 50 14.66 -14.79 22.17
CA SER A 50 16.02 -15.33 22.17
C SER A 50 16.31 -15.97 20.81
N LEU A 51 17.32 -15.47 20.10
CA LEU A 51 17.81 -16.04 18.84
C LEU A 51 18.69 -17.29 19.07
N GLU A 52 18.86 -17.70 20.32
CA GLU A 52 19.50 -18.96 20.66
C GLU A 52 18.68 -20.11 20.07
N VAL A 53 19.31 -20.87 19.17
CA VAL A 53 18.72 -21.93 18.36
C VAL A 53 18.03 -22.96 19.25
N GLN A 54 16.74 -22.78 19.49
CA GLN A 54 15.87 -23.89 19.82
C GLN A 54 15.46 -24.52 18.49
N LYS A 55 15.78 -25.79 18.29
CA LYS A 55 15.18 -26.56 17.20
C LYS A 55 13.67 -26.29 17.23
N PRO A 56 13.02 -25.99 16.08
CA PRO A 56 11.57 -25.82 16.08
C PRO A 56 10.95 -27.02 16.79
N PRO A 57 10.01 -26.81 17.73
CA PRO A 57 9.44 -27.91 18.49
C PRO A 57 8.88 -28.95 17.52
N THR A 58 9.27 -30.22 17.70
CA THR A 58 8.67 -31.31 16.94
C THR A 58 7.16 -31.34 17.21
N ALA A 59 6.36 -31.79 16.23
CA ALA A 59 4.90 -31.87 16.38
C ALA A 59 4.47 -32.59 17.68
N GLU A 60 5.28 -33.54 18.16
CA GLU A 60 5.11 -34.30 19.40
C GLU A 60 5.22 -33.44 20.68
N ASN A 61 6.15 -32.47 20.72
CA ASN A 61 6.36 -31.60 21.88
C ASN A 61 5.26 -30.53 22.04
N ILE A 62 4.60 -30.14 20.94
CA ILE A 62 3.45 -29.24 20.97
C ILE A 62 2.23 -29.95 21.59
N ILE A 63 2.07 -31.26 21.33
CA ILE A 63 0.95 -32.07 21.82
C ILE A 63 1.03 -32.33 23.33
N SER A 64 2.23 -32.50 23.89
CA SER A 64 2.41 -32.82 25.32
C SER A 64 2.08 -31.62 26.23
N ASN A 65 2.52 -30.40 25.87
CA ASN A 65 2.21 -29.17 26.61
C ASN A 65 0.72 -28.78 26.56
N ARG A 66 -0.03 -29.25 25.55
CA ARG A 66 -1.48 -29.04 25.45
C ARG A 66 -2.29 -29.81 26.49
N ARG A 67 -1.89 -31.03 26.85
CA ARG A 67 -2.64 -31.87 27.82
C ARG A 67 -2.75 -31.26 29.22
N THR A 68 -1.79 -30.42 29.61
CA THR A 68 -1.80 -29.71 30.89
C THR A 68 -2.71 -28.49 30.90
N TYR A 69 -2.89 -27.81 29.77
CA TYR A 69 -3.78 -26.63 29.65
C TYR A 69 -5.27 -27.00 29.50
N ILE A 70 -5.58 -28.16 28.91
CA ILE A 70 -6.95 -28.64 28.63
C ILE A 70 -7.79 -28.90 29.91
N LYS A 71 -7.17 -29.05 31.09
CA LYS A 71 -7.90 -29.37 32.33
C LYS A 71 -8.75 -28.23 32.92
N SER A 72 -8.75 -27.02 32.35
CA SER A 72 -9.43 -25.85 32.93
C SER A 72 -10.58 -25.23 32.12
N PHE A 73 -10.93 -25.77 30.94
CA PHE A 73 -12.01 -25.18 30.13
C PHE A 73 -13.37 -25.83 30.39
N ASN A 74 -14.31 -25.04 30.91
CA ASN A 74 -15.75 -25.32 30.83
C ASN A 74 -16.22 -25.19 29.36
N PRO A 75 -17.18 -25.99 28.91
CA PRO A 75 -17.66 -25.99 27.53
C PRO A 75 -18.52 -24.76 27.27
N VAL A 76 -17.86 -23.62 27.01
CA VAL A 76 -18.47 -22.36 26.60
C VAL A 76 -18.22 -22.20 25.10
N ASP A 77 -19.28 -21.81 24.38
CA ASP A 77 -19.42 -21.63 22.92
C ASP A 77 -18.09 -21.55 22.13
N THR A 78 -17.70 -22.66 21.52
CA THR A 78 -16.40 -22.84 20.84
C THR A 78 -16.30 -22.09 19.51
N LYS A 79 -17.33 -21.34 19.12
CA LYS A 79 -17.48 -20.78 17.77
C LYS A 79 -17.07 -19.32 17.62
N GLU A 80 -16.82 -18.61 18.71
CA GLU A 80 -16.39 -17.19 18.72
C GLU A 80 -15.15 -16.95 19.62
N PRO A 81 -13.98 -17.57 19.32
CA PRO A 81 -12.81 -17.53 20.19
C PRO A 81 -12.31 -16.12 20.55
N THR A 82 -12.46 -15.11 19.67
CA THR A 82 -12.05 -13.72 19.98
C THR A 82 -12.83 -13.07 21.14
N ARG A 83 -13.95 -13.66 21.58
CA ARG A 83 -14.69 -13.23 22.77
C ARG A 83 -14.17 -13.84 24.06
N HIS A 84 -13.48 -14.97 23.97
CA HIS A 84 -13.01 -15.76 25.10
C HIS A 84 -11.51 -15.61 25.33
N LEU A 85 -10.74 -15.46 24.26
CA LEU A 85 -9.32 -15.18 24.32
C LEU A 85 -9.10 -13.70 24.61
N ALA A 86 -8.40 -13.42 25.71
CA ALA A 86 -7.92 -12.08 25.97
C ALA A 86 -7.02 -11.64 24.79
N PRO A 87 -7.25 -10.43 24.22
CA PRO A 87 -6.47 -9.96 23.11
C PRO A 87 -5.01 -9.80 23.52
N LEU A 88 -4.08 -10.31 22.71
CA LEU A 88 -2.65 -10.04 22.85
C LEU A 88 -2.34 -8.64 22.28
N SER A 89 -2.84 -7.62 22.97
CA SER A 89 -2.82 -6.22 22.50
C SER A 89 -1.56 -5.46 22.91
N PHE A 90 -0.47 -6.15 23.27
CA PHE A 90 0.78 -5.47 23.63
C PHE A 90 1.48 -5.03 22.34
N ASP A 91 1.68 -3.71 22.19
CA ASP A 91 2.42 -3.13 21.08
C ASP A 91 3.90 -3.55 21.19
N GLY A 92 4.28 -4.64 20.51
CA GLY A 92 5.64 -5.20 20.53
C GLY A 92 5.75 -6.62 19.94
N GLU A 93 4.68 -7.40 20.05
CA GLU A 93 4.59 -8.80 19.60
C GLU A 93 3.39 -8.97 18.65
N GLU A 94 2.17 -9.18 19.14
CA GLU A 94 1.01 -9.60 18.32
C GLU A 94 0.08 -8.46 17.89
N ALA A 95 0.01 -7.37 18.67
CA ALA A 95 -0.83 -6.18 18.38
C ALA A 95 -2.27 -6.53 17.95
N GLN A 96 -2.92 -7.45 18.68
CA GLN A 96 -4.18 -8.05 18.27
C GLN A 96 -5.36 -7.08 18.47
N TYR A 97 -5.77 -6.40 17.40
CA TYR A 97 -6.92 -5.50 17.38
C TYR A 97 -8.10 -6.11 16.63
N PHE A 98 -9.26 -6.16 17.28
CA PHE A 98 -10.46 -6.79 16.76
C PHE A 98 -11.42 -5.80 16.11
N PHE A 99 -11.91 -6.14 14.92
CA PHE A 99 -12.88 -5.33 14.18
C PHE A 99 -14.19 -5.16 14.97
N THR A 100 -14.80 -3.98 14.83
CA THR A 100 -16.17 -3.72 15.29
C THR A 100 -17.18 -4.52 14.47
N ASN A 101 -18.37 -4.80 15.04
CA ASN A 101 -19.43 -5.48 14.32
C ASN A 101 -19.87 -4.72 13.06
N ARG A 102 -19.83 -3.38 13.08
CA ARG A 102 -20.08 -2.54 11.89
C ARG A 102 -19.07 -2.80 10.77
N ALA A 103 -17.77 -2.85 11.11
CA ALA A 103 -16.74 -3.18 10.14
C ALA A 103 -16.93 -4.60 9.56
N LEU A 104 -17.28 -5.58 10.41
CA LEU A 104 -17.56 -6.96 9.96
C LEU A 104 -18.75 -7.02 8.99
N SER A 105 -19.87 -6.37 9.33
CA SER A 105 -21.04 -6.28 8.44
C SER A 105 -20.73 -5.56 7.13
N CYS A 106 -19.87 -4.53 7.16
CA CYS A 106 -19.40 -3.86 5.95
C CYS A 106 -18.59 -4.83 5.06
N PHE A 107 -17.63 -5.56 5.63
CA PHE A 107 -16.84 -6.54 4.88
C PHE A 107 -17.69 -7.67 4.29
N GLU A 108 -18.63 -8.22 5.06
CA GLU A 108 -19.61 -9.19 4.57
C GLU A 108 -20.38 -8.64 3.37
N SER A 109 -20.98 -7.44 3.50
CA SER A 109 -21.72 -6.80 2.43
C SER A 109 -20.87 -6.61 1.17
N ILE A 110 -19.61 -6.17 1.33
CA ILE A 110 -18.67 -6.03 0.21
C ILE A 110 -18.43 -7.37 -0.48
N PHE A 111 -18.09 -8.42 0.28
CA PHE A 111 -17.80 -9.74 -0.27
C PHE A 111 -19.00 -10.33 -1.00
N THR A 112 -20.22 -10.16 -0.45
CA THR A 112 -21.46 -10.57 -1.13
C THR A 112 -21.70 -9.78 -2.42
N GLN A 113 -21.51 -8.45 -2.41
CA GLN A 113 -21.70 -7.61 -3.60
C GLN A 113 -20.82 -8.03 -4.79
N ILE A 114 -19.59 -8.47 -4.52
CA ILE A 114 -18.63 -8.87 -5.56
C ILE A 114 -18.60 -10.39 -5.79
N GLY A 115 -19.49 -11.16 -5.14
CA GLY A 115 -19.63 -12.60 -5.36
C GLY A 115 -18.48 -13.45 -4.79
N ILE A 116 -17.82 -13.01 -3.72
CA ILE A 116 -16.76 -13.80 -3.06
C ILE A 116 -17.40 -14.94 -2.25
N THR A 117 -16.92 -16.16 -2.48
CA THR A 117 -17.42 -17.38 -1.81
C THR A 117 -16.38 -18.01 -0.87
N LYS A 118 -15.11 -17.63 -1.00
CA LYS A 118 -13.99 -18.10 -0.16
C LYS A 118 -13.11 -16.93 0.23
N VAL A 119 -12.72 -16.87 1.50
CA VAL A 119 -11.83 -15.81 2.02
C VAL A 119 -10.66 -16.43 2.79
N LEU A 120 -9.44 -16.09 2.39
CA LEU A 120 -8.24 -16.37 3.17
C LEU A 120 -7.99 -15.21 4.13
N CYS A 121 -8.21 -15.43 5.43
CA CYS A 121 -7.98 -14.44 6.47
C CYS A 121 -6.54 -14.55 6.99
N ILE A 122 -5.71 -13.53 6.80
CA ILE A 122 -4.35 -13.47 7.37
C ILE A 122 -4.35 -12.46 8.52
N GLY A 123 -4.16 -12.92 9.76
CA GLY A 123 -4.15 -12.06 10.95
C GLY A 123 -5.50 -11.37 11.23
N ALA A 124 -6.62 -12.03 10.87
CA ALA A 124 -7.96 -11.45 10.97
C ALA A 124 -8.96 -12.42 11.63
N PRO A 125 -8.70 -12.88 12.86
CA PRO A 125 -9.47 -13.95 13.50
C PRO A 125 -10.95 -13.61 13.67
N ARG A 126 -11.28 -12.36 14.02
CA ARG A 126 -12.69 -11.95 14.20
C ARG A 126 -13.48 -11.86 12.90
N LEU A 127 -12.81 -11.59 11.78
CA LEU A 127 -13.46 -11.66 10.46
C LEU A 127 -13.73 -13.11 10.09
N HIS A 128 -12.74 -13.99 10.29
CA HIS A 128 -12.90 -15.43 10.08
C HIS A 128 -14.08 -16.01 10.86
N GLU A 129 -14.19 -15.69 12.15
CA GLU A 129 -15.33 -16.06 13.00
C GLU A 129 -16.67 -15.59 12.42
N HIS A 130 -16.75 -14.30 12.08
CA HIS A 130 -17.96 -13.71 11.51
C HIS A 130 -18.40 -14.42 10.23
N LEU A 131 -17.45 -14.69 9.32
CA LEU A 131 -17.74 -15.36 8.05
C LEU A 131 -18.27 -16.78 8.27
N LEU A 132 -17.60 -17.59 9.10
CA LEU A 132 -18.02 -18.97 9.36
C LEU A 132 -19.35 -19.06 10.12
N GLN A 133 -19.68 -18.09 10.97
CA GLN A 133 -20.88 -18.14 11.81
C GLN A 133 -22.10 -17.46 11.21
N LYS A 134 -21.91 -16.44 10.36
CA LYS A 134 -23.00 -15.57 9.89
C LYS A 134 -23.25 -15.65 8.40
N THR A 135 -22.36 -16.27 7.63
CA THR A 135 -22.42 -16.26 6.17
C THR A 135 -22.23 -17.66 5.59
N SER A 136 -22.44 -17.79 4.28
CA SER A 136 -22.07 -19.00 3.51
C SER A 136 -20.64 -18.96 2.94
N ILE A 137 -19.86 -17.94 3.29
CA ILE A 137 -18.51 -17.74 2.78
C ILE A 137 -17.57 -18.68 3.55
N ASP A 138 -16.88 -19.55 2.82
CA ASP A 138 -15.83 -20.39 3.38
C ASP A 138 -14.64 -19.54 3.80
N SER A 139 -14.00 -19.89 4.92
CA SER A 139 -12.88 -19.10 5.43
C SER A 139 -11.77 -19.96 6.01
N LEU A 140 -10.52 -19.60 5.69
CA LEU A 140 -9.31 -20.17 6.28
C LEU A 140 -8.53 -19.07 7.00
N LEU A 141 -8.20 -19.28 8.28
CA LEU A 141 -7.40 -18.35 9.09
C LEU A 141 -5.92 -18.76 9.10
N LEU A 142 -5.05 -17.83 8.74
CA LEU A 142 -3.60 -17.89 8.96
C LEU A 142 -3.27 -16.88 10.05
N ASP A 143 -2.80 -17.35 11.21
CA ASP A 143 -2.44 -16.49 12.34
C ASP A 143 -1.19 -17.01 13.05
N ILE A 144 -0.46 -16.11 13.70
CA ILE A 144 0.68 -16.47 14.54
C ILE A 144 0.23 -16.90 15.94
N ASP A 145 -0.99 -16.52 16.34
CA ASP A 145 -1.59 -16.90 17.62
C ASP A 145 -2.11 -18.35 17.57
N ASP A 146 -1.31 -19.28 18.07
CA ASP A 146 -1.60 -20.72 18.02
C ASP A 146 -2.79 -21.14 18.89
N ARG A 147 -3.26 -20.27 19.80
CA ARG A 147 -4.42 -20.51 20.67
C ARG A 147 -5.70 -20.75 19.85
N PHE A 148 -5.80 -20.17 18.65
CA PHE A 148 -6.94 -20.41 17.75
C PHE A 148 -7.05 -21.86 17.28
N HIS A 149 -5.94 -22.61 17.28
CA HIS A 149 -5.97 -24.02 16.89
C HIS A 149 -6.93 -24.86 17.74
N ASP A 150 -7.09 -24.53 19.02
CA ASP A 150 -7.93 -25.31 19.92
C ASP A 150 -9.44 -25.16 19.61
N PHE A 151 -9.81 -24.16 18.81
CA PHE A 151 -11.19 -23.85 18.43
C PHE A 151 -11.55 -24.30 17.02
N TYR A 152 -10.55 -24.43 16.14
CA TYR A 152 -10.77 -24.74 14.73
C TYR A 152 -10.23 -26.12 14.36
N SER A 153 -11.00 -26.84 13.53
CA SER A 153 -10.46 -28.02 12.86
C SER A 153 -9.24 -27.64 12.02
N ASN A 154 -8.35 -28.61 11.76
CA ASN A 154 -7.20 -28.44 10.87
C ASN A 154 -7.54 -27.92 9.46
N ARG A 155 -8.82 -27.84 9.05
CA ARG A 155 -9.28 -27.29 7.76
C ARG A 155 -9.49 -25.77 7.72
N HIS A 156 -9.59 -25.13 8.88
CA HIS A 156 -9.98 -23.71 8.99
C HIS A 156 -8.91 -22.84 9.68
N PHE A 157 -7.80 -23.42 10.12
CA PHE A 157 -6.71 -22.70 10.77
C PHE A 157 -5.33 -23.26 10.37
N ILE A 158 -4.39 -22.34 10.11
CA ILE A 158 -2.96 -22.61 9.93
C ILE A 158 -2.18 -21.72 10.90
N HIS A 159 -1.29 -22.33 11.67
CA HIS A 159 -0.31 -21.56 12.45
C HIS A 159 0.78 -21.06 11.50
N TYR A 160 0.84 -19.74 11.33
CA TYR A 160 1.55 -19.09 10.24
C TYR A 160 2.21 -17.78 10.66
N ASN A 161 3.46 -17.55 10.24
CA ASN A 161 4.13 -16.26 10.40
C ASN A 161 4.11 -15.49 9.08
N MET A 162 3.39 -14.36 9.08
CA MET A 162 3.22 -13.53 7.89
C MET A 162 4.45 -12.77 7.41
N PHE A 163 5.46 -12.59 8.27
CA PHE A 163 6.65 -11.80 7.93
C PHE A 163 7.69 -12.58 7.14
N ASN A 164 7.73 -13.91 7.28
CA ASN A 164 8.70 -14.78 6.62
C ASN A 164 8.06 -15.95 5.86
N HIS A 165 6.73 -15.95 5.72
CA HIS A 165 5.98 -17.02 5.06
C HIS A 165 6.25 -18.41 5.66
N PHE A 166 6.33 -18.50 6.99
CA PHE A 166 6.67 -19.73 7.68
C PHE A 166 5.43 -20.48 8.18
N PHE A 167 5.33 -21.77 7.83
CA PHE A 167 4.30 -22.70 8.28
C PHE A 167 4.83 -23.55 9.44
N PHE A 168 4.26 -23.38 10.63
CA PHE A 168 4.81 -24.01 11.85
C PHE A 168 4.64 -25.54 11.87
N ARG A 169 3.66 -26.09 11.14
CA ARG A 169 3.48 -27.55 10.99
C ARG A 169 4.02 -28.09 9.67
N GLY A 170 4.82 -27.28 8.98
CA GLY A 170 5.51 -27.64 7.74
C GLY A 170 4.57 -28.01 6.60
N LYS A 171 4.96 -29.03 5.83
CA LYS A 171 4.38 -29.37 4.53
C LYS A 171 2.86 -29.61 4.54
N CYS A 172 2.31 -30.15 5.63
CA CYS A 172 0.86 -30.37 5.71
C CYS A 172 0.06 -29.07 5.66
N ASP A 173 0.53 -28.03 6.37
CA ASP A 173 -0.12 -26.72 6.38
C ASP A 173 0.09 -26.00 5.04
N GLU A 174 1.29 -26.11 4.46
CA GLU A 174 1.60 -25.59 3.12
C GLU A 174 0.72 -26.21 2.04
N GLU A 175 0.55 -27.53 2.03
CA GLU A 175 -0.34 -28.23 1.10
C GLU A 175 -1.82 -27.82 1.27
N MET A 176 -2.24 -27.51 2.50
CA MET A 176 -3.59 -27.01 2.74
C MET A 176 -3.77 -25.59 2.21
N PHE A 177 -2.81 -24.71 2.48
CA PHE A 177 -2.79 -23.35 1.95
C PHE A 177 -2.88 -23.36 0.41
N GLU A 178 -2.02 -24.15 -0.24
CA GLU A 178 -2.02 -24.31 -1.70
C GLU A 178 -3.35 -24.87 -2.23
N ARG A 179 -3.93 -25.84 -1.53
CA ARG A 179 -5.24 -26.41 -1.90
C ARG A 179 -6.36 -25.40 -1.77
N TYR A 180 -6.30 -24.53 -0.76
CA TYR A 180 -7.31 -23.49 -0.54
C TYR A 180 -7.25 -22.41 -1.62
N LEU A 181 -6.05 -22.04 -2.08
CA LEU A 181 -5.83 -21.08 -3.15
C LEU A 181 -6.17 -21.59 -4.55
N LYS A 182 -6.09 -22.90 -4.78
CA LYS A 182 -6.39 -23.48 -6.10
C LYS A 182 -7.86 -23.29 -6.47
N HIS A 183 -8.09 -22.60 -7.59
CA HIS A 183 -9.38 -22.54 -8.26
C HIS A 183 -9.67 -23.87 -8.99
N VAL A 184 -10.96 -24.20 -9.12
CA VAL A 184 -11.44 -25.42 -9.82
C VAL A 184 -11.26 -25.30 -11.35
N GLU A 185 -11.13 -24.08 -11.88
CA GLU A 185 -11.09 -23.77 -13.31
C GLU A 185 -9.68 -23.26 -13.72
N PRO A 186 -8.90 -23.98 -14.55
CA PRO A 186 -7.53 -23.62 -14.91
C PRO A 186 -7.40 -22.54 -16.02
N SER A 187 -8.49 -21.96 -16.50
CA SER A 187 -8.57 -21.38 -17.85
C SER A 187 -8.39 -19.87 -17.96
N SER A 188 -8.03 -19.14 -16.91
CA SER A 188 -7.58 -17.73 -17.04
C SER A 188 -6.63 -17.32 -15.92
N ARG A 189 -5.64 -16.45 -16.22
CA ARG A 189 -4.85 -15.76 -15.20
C ARG A 189 -5.78 -14.80 -14.44
N GLN A 190 -6.41 -15.30 -13.38
CA GLN A 190 -7.25 -14.47 -12.52
C GLN A 190 -6.39 -13.69 -11.53
N VAL A 191 -6.66 -12.40 -11.41
CA VAL A 191 -6.03 -11.54 -10.40
C VAL A 191 -6.70 -11.84 -9.07
N LEU A 192 -5.92 -12.23 -8.05
CA LEU A 192 -6.44 -12.50 -6.70
C LEU A 192 -7.01 -11.21 -6.08
N PRO A 193 -8.33 -11.12 -5.81
CA PRO A 193 -8.92 -10.00 -5.09
C PRO A 193 -8.32 -9.93 -3.68
N THR A 194 -7.66 -8.83 -3.36
CA THR A 194 -6.95 -8.65 -2.09
C THR A 194 -7.52 -7.44 -1.36
N PHE A 195 -7.71 -7.59 -0.05
CA PHE A 195 -8.17 -6.52 0.84
C PHE A 195 -7.16 -6.33 1.97
N TRP A 196 -6.35 -5.28 1.89
CA TRP A 196 -5.36 -4.95 2.90
C TRP A 196 -5.87 -3.84 3.82
N ILE A 197 -6.17 -4.20 5.06
CA ILE A 197 -6.62 -3.25 6.09
C ILE A 197 -5.40 -2.60 6.75
N PHE A 198 -5.17 -1.31 6.47
CA PHE A 198 -3.98 -0.61 6.93
C PHE A 198 -4.18 0.92 7.07
N PRO A 199 -3.35 1.65 7.84
CA PRO A 199 -3.49 3.09 7.97
C PRO A 199 -3.29 3.87 6.65
N TYR A 200 -4.15 4.86 6.38
CA TYR A 200 -4.13 5.62 5.12
C TYR A 200 -2.82 6.35 4.82
N PHE A 201 -2.02 6.66 5.85
CA PHE A 201 -0.74 7.37 5.68
C PHE A 201 0.35 6.47 5.08
N MET A 202 0.10 5.15 4.96
CA MET A 202 0.99 4.19 4.33
C MET A 202 0.67 3.97 2.84
N GLU A 203 -0.37 4.60 2.29
CA GLU A 203 -0.81 4.46 0.89
C GLU A 203 0.32 4.59 -0.12
N THR A 204 1.23 5.56 0.07
CA THR A 204 2.36 5.76 -0.84
C THR A 204 3.25 4.54 -0.94
N TYR A 205 3.56 3.90 0.20
CA TYR A 205 4.39 2.69 0.24
C TYR A 205 3.63 1.50 -0.35
N ILE A 206 2.36 1.34 0.01
CA ILE A 206 1.50 0.27 -0.53
C ILE A 206 1.43 0.34 -2.05
N ARG A 207 1.24 1.53 -2.62
CA ARG A 207 1.16 1.71 -4.09
C ARG A 207 2.50 1.61 -4.81
N GLN A 208 3.61 1.79 -4.11
CA GLN A 208 4.94 1.53 -4.66
C GLN A 208 5.17 0.04 -4.86
N GLU A 209 4.77 -0.77 -3.88
CA GLU A 209 4.93 -2.24 -3.93
C GLU A 209 3.79 -2.91 -4.73
N MET A 210 2.57 -2.38 -4.64
CA MET A 210 1.38 -2.89 -5.33
C MET A 210 0.61 -1.77 -6.04
N PRO A 211 1.03 -1.40 -7.27
CA PRO A 211 0.48 -0.25 -8.00
C PRO A 211 -1.03 -0.31 -8.28
N SER A 212 -1.61 -1.51 -8.35
CA SER A 212 -3.04 -1.73 -8.60
C SER A 212 -3.92 -1.50 -7.36
N MET A 213 -3.34 -1.32 -6.18
CA MET A 213 -4.09 -1.10 -4.94
C MET A 213 -4.67 0.32 -4.88
N GLU A 214 -5.98 0.40 -4.69
CA GLU A 214 -6.70 1.64 -4.42
C GLU A 214 -7.25 1.66 -3.00
N MET A 215 -7.29 2.85 -2.39
CA MET A 215 -7.80 3.05 -1.04
C MET A 215 -9.30 3.38 -1.07
N ALA A 216 -10.11 2.55 -0.42
CA ALA A 216 -11.51 2.85 -0.14
C ALA A 216 -11.65 3.87 1.02
N ASP A 217 -12.71 4.67 0.99
CA ASP A 217 -12.96 5.70 2.01
C ASP A 217 -13.46 5.13 3.36
N TYR A 218 -13.78 3.83 3.43
CA TYR A 218 -14.35 3.20 4.63
C TYR A 218 -13.39 3.27 5.83
N GLN A 219 -13.88 3.85 6.93
CA GLN A 219 -13.13 4.00 8.17
C GLN A 219 -13.29 2.75 9.04
N VAL A 220 -12.25 1.93 9.11
CA VAL A 220 -12.28 0.69 9.88
C VAL A 220 -12.04 0.99 11.37
N ASN A 221 -13.01 0.66 12.21
CA ASN A 221 -12.92 0.81 13.67
C ASN A 221 -12.73 -0.54 14.36
N TYR A 222 -12.09 -0.50 15.53
CA TYR A 222 -11.76 -1.64 16.36
C TYR A 222 -12.42 -1.56 17.73
N THR A 223 -12.75 -2.70 18.34
CA THR A 223 -13.39 -2.74 19.66
C THR A 223 -12.44 -2.45 20.80
N ASN A 224 -11.18 -2.90 20.68
CA ASN A 224 -10.17 -2.88 21.73
C ASN A 224 -9.02 -1.89 21.47
N HIS A 225 -9.06 -1.09 20.40
CA HIS A 225 -8.03 -0.07 20.16
C HIS A 225 -8.34 1.21 20.95
N GLU A 226 -7.35 1.76 21.65
CA GLU A 226 -7.54 2.96 22.50
C GLU A 226 -8.03 4.20 21.75
N LYS A 227 -7.56 4.39 20.52
CA LYS A 227 -7.81 5.60 19.71
C LYS A 227 -8.70 5.32 18.50
N TYR A 228 -8.66 4.11 17.92
CA TYR A 228 -9.36 3.77 16.68
C TYR A 228 -10.65 3.00 16.94
N ARG A 229 -11.49 3.57 17.83
CA ARG A 229 -12.75 3.01 18.29
C ARG A 229 -13.91 3.96 18.05
N GLU A 230 -15.13 3.45 18.17
CA GLU A 230 -16.37 4.23 18.15
C GLU A 230 -16.62 4.97 19.48
N GLY A 231 -17.53 5.96 19.44
CA GLY A 231 -18.05 6.64 20.64
C GLY A 231 -17.29 7.89 21.10
N SER A 232 -17.51 8.31 22.35
CA SER A 232 -17.01 9.58 22.90
C SER A 232 -15.48 9.69 22.97
N LYS A 233 -14.78 8.54 22.98
CA LYS A 233 -13.31 8.46 22.95
C LYS A 233 -12.74 8.28 21.54
N ALA A 234 -13.58 8.35 20.50
CA ALA A 234 -13.14 8.29 19.10
C ALA A 234 -12.34 9.53 18.72
N ILE A 235 -11.39 9.37 17.79
CA ILE A 235 -10.70 10.51 17.18
C ILE A 235 -11.72 11.37 16.42
N LYS A 236 -11.59 12.70 16.52
CA LYS A 236 -12.46 13.69 15.86
C LYS A 236 -12.72 13.43 14.36
N ASN A 237 -11.76 12.85 13.65
CA ASN A 237 -11.84 12.57 12.21
C ASN A 237 -11.96 11.05 11.90
N GLY A 238 -12.38 10.25 12.88
CA GLY A 238 -12.48 8.80 12.78
C GLY A 238 -11.13 8.07 12.82
N SER A 239 -11.19 6.74 12.72
CA SER A 239 -10.02 5.87 12.61
C SER A 239 -9.15 6.27 11.40
N PRO A 240 -7.80 6.15 11.47
CA PRO A 240 -6.93 6.31 10.30
C PRO A 240 -6.84 5.03 9.44
N VAL A 241 -7.43 3.93 9.88
CA VAL A 241 -7.35 2.64 9.17
C VAL A 241 -8.36 2.58 8.03
N ARG A 242 -7.89 2.17 6.85
CA ARG A 242 -8.67 2.05 5.61
C ARG A 242 -8.49 0.66 5.03
N MET A 243 -9.30 0.37 4.03
CA MET A 243 -9.18 -0.82 3.19
C MET A 243 -8.50 -0.42 1.87
N PHE A 244 -7.40 -1.09 1.54
CA PHE A 244 -6.74 -1.03 0.24
C PHE A 244 -7.09 -2.28 -0.56
N THR A 245 -7.46 -2.14 -1.82
CA THR A 245 -7.86 -3.28 -2.65
C THR A 245 -7.54 -3.07 -4.12
N ASN A 246 -7.27 -4.16 -4.82
CA ASN A 246 -7.17 -4.19 -6.29
C ASN A 246 -8.53 -4.45 -6.97
N VAL A 247 -9.60 -4.61 -6.19
CA VAL A 247 -10.98 -4.62 -6.72
C VAL A 247 -11.38 -3.21 -7.12
N PRO A 248 -11.94 -2.99 -8.32
CA PRO A 248 -12.43 -1.67 -8.73
C PRO A 248 -13.42 -1.08 -7.71
N LEU A 249 -13.13 0.12 -7.21
CA LEU A 249 -13.93 0.75 -6.14
C LEU A 249 -15.40 1.05 -6.56
N GLY A 250 -15.70 1.07 -7.85
CA GLY A 250 -17.06 1.21 -8.39
C GLY A 250 -17.97 0.01 -8.10
N MET A 251 -17.37 -1.17 -7.90
CA MET A 251 -18.05 -2.40 -7.50
C MET A 251 -18.37 -2.42 -6.00
N ILE A 252 -17.84 -1.48 -5.21
CA ILE A 252 -17.96 -1.46 -3.75
C ILE A 252 -18.91 -0.34 -3.30
N ARG A 253 -20.06 -0.74 -2.74
CA ARG A 253 -21.03 0.16 -2.11
C ARG A 253 -20.85 0.14 -0.59
N LEU A 254 -20.52 1.31 -0.04
CA LEU A 254 -20.40 1.52 1.41
C LEU A 254 -21.74 1.92 2.03
N PRO A 255 -21.98 1.58 3.31
CA PRO A 255 -23.26 1.79 3.99
C PRO A 255 -23.66 3.27 4.09
N THR A 256 -24.81 3.64 3.52
CA THR A 256 -25.27 5.04 3.50
C THR A 256 -25.69 5.55 4.89
N GLU A 257 -26.19 4.64 5.72
CA GLU A 257 -26.58 4.82 7.12
C GLU A 257 -25.39 5.16 8.02
N GLU A 258 -24.16 4.80 7.62
CA GLU A 258 -22.92 5.20 8.30
C GLU A 258 -22.33 6.51 7.77
N GLY A 259 -23.06 7.23 6.91
CA GLY A 259 -22.63 8.54 6.41
C GLY A 259 -21.72 8.47 5.18
N TYR A 260 -21.83 7.42 4.36
CA TYR A 260 -21.20 7.34 3.05
C TYR A 260 -22.19 7.72 1.94
N LYS A 261 -21.65 8.19 0.81
CA LYS A 261 -22.40 8.48 -0.43
C LYS A 261 -21.61 7.98 -1.63
N TYR A 262 -22.29 7.74 -2.74
CA TYR A 262 -21.61 7.38 -3.98
C TYR A 262 -21.25 8.62 -4.80
N CYS A 263 -20.00 8.71 -5.26
CA CYS A 263 -19.55 9.75 -6.19
C CYS A 263 -19.52 9.18 -7.61
N GLN A 264 -20.51 9.53 -8.44
CA GLN A 264 -20.60 9.07 -9.83
C GLN A 264 -19.37 9.48 -10.66
N LYS A 265 -18.83 10.69 -10.45
CA LYS A 265 -17.67 11.19 -11.21
C LYS A 265 -16.37 10.43 -10.93
N CYS A 266 -16.24 9.87 -9.73
CA CYS A 266 -15.07 9.07 -9.35
C CYS A 266 -15.37 7.57 -9.36
N ASP A 267 -16.59 7.18 -9.73
CA ASP A 267 -17.09 5.81 -9.69
C ASP A 267 -16.74 5.08 -8.37
N LYS A 268 -16.98 5.72 -7.22
CA LYS A 268 -16.69 5.11 -5.91
C LYS A 268 -17.50 5.68 -4.75
N SER A 269 -17.63 4.88 -3.70
CA SER A 269 -18.19 5.31 -2.42
C SER A 269 -17.21 6.21 -1.65
N VAL A 270 -17.70 7.32 -1.10
CA VAL A 270 -16.92 8.32 -0.35
C VAL A 270 -17.66 8.76 0.91
N LEU A 271 -16.94 9.31 1.89
CA LEU A 271 -17.59 9.93 3.06
C LEU A 271 -18.49 11.11 2.63
N LYS A 272 -19.61 11.32 3.32
CA LYS A 272 -20.59 12.37 2.98
C LYS A 272 -19.96 13.76 2.87
N ASN A 273 -19.00 14.06 3.74
CA ASN A 273 -18.26 15.33 3.80
C ASN A 273 -17.06 15.39 2.83
N ASN A 274 -16.73 14.29 2.15
CA ASN A 274 -15.72 14.28 1.09
C ASN A 274 -16.35 14.83 -0.19
N SER A 275 -16.01 16.08 -0.52
CA SER A 275 -16.49 16.73 -1.73
C SER A 275 -15.54 16.47 -2.90
N HIS A 276 -16.12 16.12 -4.04
CA HIS A 276 -15.39 15.99 -5.29
C HIS A 276 -14.79 17.35 -5.68
N CYS A 277 -13.47 17.41 -5.85
CA CYS A 277 -12.82 18.62 -6.33
C CYS A 277 -12.94 18.70 -7.86
N SER A 278 -13.64 19.72 -8.37
CA SER A 278 -13.79 19.95 -9.82
C SER A 278 -12.47 20.21 -10.55
N ILE A 279 -11.43 20.70 -9.84
CA ILE A 279 -10.11 20.98 -10.42
C ILE A 279 -9.24 19.70 -10.43
N CYS A 280 -9.23 18.95 -9.32
CA CYS A 280 -8.47 17.70 -9.24
C CYS A 280 -9.20 16.50 -9.88
N LYS A 281 -10.49 16.65 -10.21
CA LYS A 281 -11.38 15.58 -10.69
C LYS A 281 -11.39 14.35 -9.78
N ALA A 282 -11.24 14.58 -8.47
CA ALA A 282 -11.09 13.51 -7.50
C ALA A 282 -11.72 13.89 -6.15
N CYS A 283 -12.23 12.90 -5.44
CA CYS A 283 -12.54 12.98 -4.00
C CYS A 283 -11.27 12.68 -3.21
N THR A 284 -10.62 13.73 -2.70
CA THR A 284 -9.24 13.64 -2.19
C THR A 284 -9.12 13.58 -0.68
N SER A 285 -10.22 13.78 0.07
CA SER A 285 -10.15 13.69 1.53
C SER A 285 -9.85 12.26 1.95
N LYS A 286 -8.81 12.08 2.76
CA LYS A 286 -8.42 10.75 3.28
C LYS A 286 -8.96 10.49 4.69
N ASN A 287 -9.26 11.55 5.44
CA ASN A 287 -9.69 11.47 6.84
C ASN A 287 -11.16 11.89 7.03
N GLY A 288 -11.94 12.01 5.95
CA GLY A 288 -13.34 12.43 6.01
C GLY A 288 -13.58 13.92 6.26
N ALA A 289 -12.55 14.70 6.61
CA ALA A 289 -12.66 16.14 6.76
C ALA A 289 -12.72 16.82 5.39
N PRO A 290 -13.39 17.97 5.25
CA PRO A 290 -13.38 18.72 3.99
C PRO A 290 -11.95 19.15 3.63
N TYR A 291 -11.60 19.02 2.35
CA TYR A 291 -10.32 19.48 1.80
C TYR A 291 -10.60 20.68 0.88
N LYS A 292 -9.62 21.58 0.77
CA LYS A 292 -9.64 22.69 -0.18
C LYS A 292 -8.54 22.51 -1.23
N HIS A 293 -8.81 22.89 -2.47
CA HIS A 293 -7.79 22.91 -3.51
C HIS A 293 -6.82 24.06 -3.28
N CYS A 294 -5.50 23.79 -3.30
CA CYS A 294 -4.50 24.84 -3.32
C CYS A 294 -4.07 25.14 -4.75
N SER A 295 -4.39 26.32 -5.28
CA SER A 295 -3.99 26.75 -6.63
C SER A 295 -2.48 26.93 -6.82
N LYS A 296 -1.68 26.96 -5.75
CA LYS A 296 -0.21 27.05 -5.85
C LYS A 296 0.47 25.68 -5.85
N CYS A 297 -0.08 24.71 -5.11
CA CYS A 297 0.43 23.34 -5.10
C CYS A 297 -0.30 22.42 -6.11
N HIS A 298 -1.45 22.84 -6.63
CA HIS A 298 -2.35 22.08 -7.50
C HIS A 298 -2.80 20.74 -6.94
N ILE A 299 -2.88 20.65 -5.61
CA ILE A 299 -3.39 19.49 -4.88
C ILE A 299 -4.42 19.96 -3.86
N CYS A 300 -5.33 19.07 -3.51
CA CYS A 300 -6.23 19.30 -2.39
C CYS A 300 -5.53 19.00 -1.07
N VAL A 301 -5.74 19.88 -0.10
CA VAL A 301 -5.15 19.79 1.23
C VAL A 301 -6.21 20.03 2.30
N LYS A 302 -5.91 19.65 3.54
CA LYS A 302 -6.80 19.93 4.69
C LYS A 302 -7.11 21.43 4.75
N THR A 303 -8.32 21.79 5.17
CA THR A 303 -8.78 23.19 5.22
C THR A 303 -7.90 24.09 6.08
N ASN A 304 -7.30 23.56 7.15
CA ASN A 304 -6.37 24.28 8.03
C ASN A 304 -4.94 24.41 7.48
N TYR A 305 -4.65 23.87 6.29
CA TYR A 305 -3.33 24.01 5.67
C TYR A 305 -3.28 25.31 4.85
N VAL A 306 -2.13 25.96 4.85
CA VAL A 306 -1.83 27.16 4.06
C VAL A 306 -0.59 26.92 3.21
N HIS A 307 -0.54 27.51 2.02
CA HIS A 307 0.64 27.43 1.17
C HIS A 307 1.75 28.32 1.73
N CYS A 308 2.85 27.73 2.17
CA CYS A 308 4.00 28.46 2.67
C CYS A 308 4.94 28.82 1.51
N GLY A 309 5.11 30.11 1.24
CA GLY A 309 6.00 30.59 0.17
C GLY A 309 7.49 30.30 0.42
N LYS A 310 7.89 30.11 1.69
CA LYS A 310 9.29 29.78 2.03
C LYS A 310 9.64 28.35 1.64
N CYS A 311 8.78 27.37 1.89
CA CYS A 311 9.03 25.96 1.57
C CYS A 311 8.39 25.49 0.25
N GLY A 312 7.45 26.27 -0.33
CA GLY A 312 6.77 25.92 -1.58
C GLY A 312 5.70 24.83 -1.43
N ARG A 313 5.29 24.51 -0.20
CA ARG A 313 4.34 23.44 0.10
C ARG A 313 3.21 23.93 1.01
N CYS A 314 2.06 23.30 0.89
CA CYS A 314 1.00 23.41 1.89
C CYS A 314 1.40 22.72 3.19
N ALA A 315 1.30 23.45 4.30
CA ALA A 315 1.62 22.98 5.64
C ALA A 315 0.61 23.56 6.64
N GLN A 316 0.67 23.11 7.90
CA GLN A 316 0.00 23.80 8.99
C GLN A 316 0.54 25.23 9.13
N VAL A 317 -0.31 26.16 9.58
CA VAL A 317 0.05 27.58 9.74
C VAL A 317 1.26 27.73 10.67
N GLU A 318 1.26 27.00 11.78
CA GLU A 318 2.29 27.04 12.81
C GLU A 318 2.99 25.69 12.96
N GLY A 319 4.24 25.72 13.47
CA GLY A 319 4.98 24.52 13.88
C GLY A 319 5.62 23.69 12.76
N HIS A 320 5.53 24.08 11.48
CA HIS A 320 6.16 23.31 10.40
C HIS A 320 7.62 23.72 10.14
N ASN A 321 8.52 22.75 9.98
CA ASN A 321 9.92 23.00 9.65
C ASN A 321 10.12 23.19 8.14
N CYS A 322 10.32 24.45 7.71
CA CYS A 322 10.53 24.80 6.30
C CYS A 322 11.76 24.10 5.68
N GLN A 323 12.86 23.92 6.41
CA GLN A 323 14.08 23.30 5.87
C GLN A 323 13.85 21.82 5.58
N GLN A 324 13.23 21.10 6.51
CA GLN A 324 12.86 19.69 6.32
C GLN A 324 11.88 19.55 5.15
N TYR A 325 10.89 20.44 5.06
CA TYR A 325 9.87 20.34 4.02
C TYR A 325 10.44 20.63 2.63
N LYS A 326 11.39 21.57 2.51
CA LYS A 326 12.11 21.81 1.25
C LYS A 326 12.80 20.55 0.74
N ARG A 327 13.44 19.77 1.62
CA ARG A 327 14.08 18.49 1.25
C ARG A 327 13.10 17.48 0.65
N MET A 328 11.84 17.53 1.07
CA MET A 328 10.77 16.62 0.64
C MET A 328 9.95 17.15 -0.55
N VAL A 329 10.12 18.40 -0.96
CA VAL A 329 9.43 18.94 -2.13
C VAL A 329 10.07 18.34 -3.38
N SER A 330 9.22 17.85 -4.28
CA SER A 330 9.62 17.44 -5.63
C SER A 330 9.34 18.59 -6.59
N CYS A 331 10.36 18.98 -7.36
CA CYS A 331 10.24 20.01 -8.37
C CYS A 331 9.30 19.55 -9.48
N ARG A 332 8.31 20.37 -9.87
CA ARG A 332 7.37 20.01 -10.96
C ARG A 332 7.96 20.11 -12.36
N ILE A 333 9.23 20.47 -12.49
CA ILE A 333 9.90 20.56 -13.78
C ILE A 333 10.74 19.31 -14.00
N CYS A 334 11.67 19.00 -13.09
CA CYS A 334 12.59 17.87 -13.24
C CYS A 334 12.27 16.67 -12.36
N LEU A 335 11.19 16.72 -11.56
CA LEU A 335 10.84 15.75 -10.51
C LEU A 335 11.87 15.55 -9.39
N GLY A 336 13.05 16.18 -9.49
CA GLY A 336 14.08 16.13 -8.47
C GLY A 336 13.58 16.66 -7.12
N ARG A 337 13.98 16.00 -6.04
CA ARG A 337 13.64 16.41 -4.67
C ARG A 337 14.53 17.55 -4.19
N GLY A 338 14.10 18.24 -3.13
CA GLY A 338 14.93 19.20 -2.41
C GLY A 338 14.83 20.66 -2.86
N HIS A 339 14.08 20.94 -3.94
CA HIS A 339 13.98 22.29 -4.48
C HIS A 339 12.61 22.56 -5.13
N VAL A 340 12.22 23.83 -5.13
CA VAL A 340 11.07 24.35 -5.88
C VAL A 340 11.48 24.78 -7.29
N GLU A 341 10.53 25.05 -8.17
CA GLU A 341 10.79 25.39 -9.58
C GLU A 341 11.77 26.57 -9.75
N LYS A 342 11.69 27.59 -8.87
CA LYS A 342 12.62 28.73 -8.86
C LYS A 342 14.09 28.33 -8.66
N GLY A 343 14.33 27.24 -7.96
CA GLY A 343 15.67 26.71 -7.67
C GLY A 343 16.14 25.61 -8.61
N CYS A 344 15.36 25.26 -9.63
CA CYS A 344 15.63 24.11 -10.49
C CYS A 344 16.77 24.40 -11.47
N SER A 345 17.90 23.68 -11.33
CA SER A 345 19.05 23.80 -12.24
C SER A 345 18.70 23.40 -13.67
N PHE A 346 17.92 22.33 -13.81
CA PHE A 346 17.36 21.89 -15.09
C PHE A 346 16.55 23.02 -15.74
N TRP A 347 15.65 23.67 -14.99
CA TRP A 347 14.88 24.80 -15.49
C TRP A 347 15.76 25.98 -15.90
N LYS A 348 16.79 26.30 -15.12
CA LYS A 348 17.72 27.39 -15.46
C LYS A 348 18.50 27.10 -16.74
N ARG A 349 18.82 25.83 -16.99
CA ARG A 349 19.60 25.39 -18.16
C ARG A 349 18.76 25.26 -19.43
N TYR A 350 17.51 24.81 -19.31
CA TYR A 350 16.66 24.41 -20.44
C TYR A 350 15.30 25.14 -20.51
N GLY A 351 15.08 26.17 -19.69
CA GLY A 351 13.75 26.74 -19.40
C GLY A 351 13.02 27.47 -20.53
N ILE A 352 12.23 28.48 -20.15
CA ILE A 352 11.19 29.13 -20.98
C ILE A 352 11.63 29.38 -22.42
N SER A 353 12.77 30.04 -22.65
CA SER A 353 13.21 30.40 -24.01
C SER A 353 13.48 29.23 -24.96
N ARG A 354 13.73 28.01 -24.45
CA ARG A 354 13.99 26.82 -25.26
C ARG A 354 12.79 25.87 -25.37
N MET A 355 11.94 25.81 -24.34
CA MET A 355 10.85 24.84 -24.26
C MET A 355 9.43 25.44 -24.38
N PHE A 356 9.25 26.74 -24.12
CA PHE A 356 7.93 27.35 -23.87
C PHE A 356 7.79 28.76 -24.47
N GLN A 357 6.74 29.02 -25.26
CA GLN A 357 6.30 30.40 -25.49
C GLN A 357 5.27 30.78 -24.40
N PRO A 358 5.46 31.88 -23.65
CA PRO A 358 4.96 31.97 -22.28
C PRO A 358 3.44 32.20 -22.19
N ALA A 359 2.77 31.29 -21.48
CA ALA A 359 1.55 31.57 -20.74
C ALA A 359 1.84 31.63 -19.24
N LYS A 360 1.07 32.44 -18.49
CA LYS A 360 1.32 32.72 -17.06
C LYS A 360 1.56 31.45 -16.22
N ALA A 361 2.65 31.49 -15.46
CA ALA A 361 3.34 30.34 -14.90
C ALA A 361 2.69 29.73 -13.63
N GLY A 362 2.54 28.41 -13.65
CA GLY A 362 2.10 27.56 -12.53
C GLY A 362 1.32 26.35 -13.03
N ASN A 363 0.16 26.63 -13.62
CA ASN A 363 -0.74 25.64 -14.23
C ASN A 363 -0.16 25.01 -15.51
N TYR A 364 0.61 25.79 -16.27
CA TYR A 364 1.23 25.40 -17.54
C TYR A 364 2.27 24.27 -17.41
N TYR A 365 2.97 24.18 -16.27
CA TYR A 365 3.91 23.08 -15.99
C TYR A 365 3.23 21.71 -15.94
N ARG A 366 1.99 21.63 -15.44
CA ARG A 366 1.25 20.36 -15.44
C ARG A 366 0.86 19.94 -16.84
N VAL A 367 0.49 20.89 -17.70
CA VAL A 367 0.22 20.62 -19.12
C VAL A 367 1.46 20.04 -19.78
N ALA A 368 2.63 20.65 -19.53
CA ALA A 368 3.92 20.13 -20.00
C ALA A 368 4.23 18.73 -19.46
N GLN A 369 4.03 18.49 -18.16
CA GLN A 369 4.21 17.17 -17.54
C GLN A 369 3.27 16.10 -18.11
N SER A 370 2.04 16.46 -18.48
CA SER A 370 1.10 15.55 -19.15
C SER A 370 1.58 15.15 -20.53
N TYR A 371 2.12 16.10 -21.32
CA TYR A 371 2.72 15.79 -22.62
C TYR A 371 3.98 14.93 -22.50
N LEU A 372 4.69 15.02 -21.38
CA LEU A 372 5.88 14.20 -21.11
C LEU A 372 5.56 12.86 -20.45
N PHE A 373 4.30 12.54 -20.13
CA PHE A 373 3.90 11.35 -19.35
C PHE A 373 4.63 11.20 -17.99
N VAL A 374 5.19 12.29 -17.49
CA VAL A 374 6.01 12.35 -16.27
C VAL A 374 5.14 12.26 -14.99
N ASN A 375 3.82 12.37 -15.11
CA ASN A 375 2.89 12.19 -13.99
C ASN A 375 1.52 11.62 -14.41
N PRO A 376 1.17 10.38 -14.01
CA PRO A 376 -0.11 9.76 -14.36
C PRO A 376 -1.33 10.42 -13.70
N ASN A 377 -1.14 11.27 -12.68
CA ASN A 377 -2.22 11.99 -11.99
C ASN A 377 -2.51 13.39 -12.60
N SER A 378 -1.99 13.67 -13.80
CA SER A 378 -2.20 14.95 -14.48
C SER A 378 -3.37 14.84 -15.45
N ASN A 379 -4.59 15.09 -14.95
CA ASN A 379 -5.80 15.13 -15.78
C ASN A 379 -5.57 16.03 -16.99
N VAL A 380 -5.78 15.48 -18.18
CA VAL A 380 -5.63 16.13 -19.48
C VAL A 380 -6.59 17.33 -19.65
N GLU A 381 -7.64 17.42 -18.84
CA GLU A 381 -8.69 18.44 -18.93
C GLU A 381 -8.33 19.85 -18.45
N VAL A 382 -7.15 20.08 -17.83
CA VAL A 382 -6.78 21.45 -17.43
C VAL A 382 -6.42 22.33 -18.65
N ARG A 383 -6.28 21.73 -19.84
CA ARG A 383 -5.93 22.44 -21.09
C ARG A 383 -6.92 23.55 -21.44
N GLY A 384 -8.22 23.37 -21.24
CA GLY A 384 -9.27 24.26 -21.75
C GLY A 384 -9.09 25.74 -21.37
N ALA A 385 -8.93 26.04 -20.08
CA ALA A 385 -8.77 27.41 -19.61
C ALA A 385 -7.30 27.90 -19.58
N ILE A 386 -6.32 26.98 -19.60
CA ILE A 386 -4.89 27.35 -19.55
C ILE A 386 -4.38 27.72 -20.95
N CYS A 387 -4.83 27.00 -21.97
CA CYS A 387 -4.32 27.06 -23.34
C CYS A 387 -5.22 27.89 -24.26
N GLU A 388 -6.16 28.65 -23.70
CA GLU A 388 -7.06 29.50 -24.46
C GLU A 388 -6.25 30.54 -25.26
N GLY A 389 -6.49 30.59 -26.58
CA GLY A 389 -5.73 31.45 -27.50
C GLY A 389 -4.32 30.93 -27.88
N MET A 390 -3.99 29.68 -27.56
CA MET A 390 -2.70 29.05 -27.92
C MET A 390 -2.88 27.95 -28.97
N ASN A 391 -1.78 27.46 -29.55
CA ASN A 391 -1.82 26.34 -30.49
C ASN A 391 -2.22 25.02 -29.80
N ALA A 392 -2.39 23.93 -30.58
CA ALA A 392 -2.80 22.62 -30.08
C ALA A 392 -1.89 22.05 -28.97
N THR A 393 -0.60 22.40 -28.97
CA THR A 393 0.35 22.00 -27.93
C THR A 393 0.40 22.97 -26.77
N CYS A 394 -0.54 23.93 -26.66
CA CYS A 394 -0.47 25.01 -25.67
C CYS A 394 0.77 25.91 -25.87
N ASN A 395 1.33 25.98 -27.08
CA ASN A 395 2.63 26.59 -27.43
C ASN A 395 3.87 25.91 -26.81
N LEU A 396 3.76 24.61 -26.47
CA LEU A 396 4.89 23.80 -26.06
C LEU A 396 5.75 23.39 -27.27
N ASN A 397 7.09 23.48 -27.14
CA ASN A 397 8.02 22.89 -28.10
C ASN A 397 8.26 21.42 -27.72
N LEU A 398 7.41 20.54 -28.24
CA LEU A 398 7.42 19.11 -27.90
C LEU A 398 8.72 18.41 -28.33
N GLU A 399 9.32 18.79 -29.46
CA GLU A 399 10.59 18.24 -29.96
C GLU A 399 11.75 18.52 -28.99
N THR A 400 11.87 19.76 -28.54
CA THR A 400 12.89 20.16 -27.54
C THR A 400 12.60 19.50 -26.20
N MET A 401 11.33 19.36 -25.82
CA MET A 401 10.95 18.67 -24.60
C MET A 401 11.28 17.16 -24.67
N GLN A 402 11.01 16.50 -25.79
CA GLN A 402 11.25 15.08 -25.97
C GLN A 402 12.75 14.75 -25.97
N SER A 403 13.56 15.51 -26.71
CA SER A 403 15.02 15.32 -26.73
C SER A 403 15.71 15.49 -25.37
N ILE A 404 15.12 16.29 -24.47
CA ILE A 404 15.72 16.55 -23.15
C ILE A 404 15.21 15.56 -22.09
N PHE A 405 13.93 15.18 -22.13
CA PHE A 405 13.30 14.38 -21.08
C PHE A 405 13.16 12.90 -21.40
N PHE A 406 13.15 12.52 -22.68
CA PHE A 406 13.05 11.13 -23.06
C PHE A 406 14.43 10.58 -23.46
N PRO A 407 14.80 9.41 -22.91
CA PRO A 407 16.06 8.77 -23.21
C PRO A 407 16.13 8.39 -24.69
N GLN A 408 17.27 8.64 -25.31
CA GLN A 408 17.47 8.32 -26.73
C GLN A 408 17.77 6.84 -26.92
N ASN A 409 18.44 6.24 -25.94
CA ASN A 409 18.82 4.83 -25.96
C ASN A 409 18.26 4.09 -24.75
N CYS A 410 18.02 2.79 -24.90
CA CYS A 410 17.47 1.96 -23.82
C CYS A 410 18.42 1.91 -22.62
N SER A 411 19.73 2.04 -22.84
CA SER A 411 20.78 1.96 -21.82
C SER A 411 20.73 3.12 -20.82
N GLU A 412 20.07 4.21 -21.16
CA GLU A 412 19.81 5.33 -20.24
C GLU A 412 18.76 4.98 -19.17
N ILE A 413 17.92 3.97 -19.41
CA ILE A 413 16.89 3.50 -18.47
C ILE A 413 17.26 2.15 -17.86
N PHE A 414 17.68 1.20 -18.70
CA PHE A 414 17.88 -0.18 -18.32
C PHE A 414 19.35 -0.46 -18.02
N MET A 415 19.70 -0.41 -16.72
CA MET A 415 21.09 -0.53 -16.26
C MET A 415 21.51 -1.95 -15.85
N ASP A 416 20.59 -2.93 -15.82
CA ASP A 416 20.89 -4.32 -15.43
C ASP A 416 19.88 -5.33 -16.03
N VAL A 417 19.86 -5.48 -17.36
CA VAL A 417 18.94 -6.42 -18.04
C VAL A 417 19.47 -7.84 -17.89
N LYS A 418 18.76 -8.68 -17.12
CA LYS A 418 19.10 -10.08 -16.88
C LYS A 418 17.89 -11.00 -17.07
N PHE A 419 18.12 -12.17 -17.65
CA PHE A 419 17.13 -13.25 -17.68
C PHE A 419 17.78 -14.55 -17.19
N LEU A 420 17.18 -15.17 -16.17
CA LEU A 420 17.72 -16.34 -15.45
C LEU A 420 19.18 -16.15 -15.02
N GLY A 421 19.53 -14.95 -14.56
CA GLY A 421 20.88 -14.60 -14.10
C GLY A 421 21.90 -14.32 -15.20
N LYS A 422 21.58 -14.57 -16.48
CA LYS A 422 22.44 -14.21 -17.62
C LYS A 422 22.23 -12.74 -18.00
N PRO A 423 23.29 -11.93 -18.15
CA PRO A 423 23.17 -10.54 -18.58
C PRO A 423 22.89 -10.43 -20.08
N TYR A 424 22.21 -9.37 -20.45
CA TYR A 424 21.83 -9.05 -21.82
C TYR A 424 22.00 -7.55 -22.11
N ASN A 425 22.21 -7.20 -23.39
CA ASN A 425 22.14 -5.80 -23.80
C ASN A 425 20.66 -5.41 -23.96
N CYS A 426 20.27 -4.25 -23.47
CA CYS A 426 18.88 -3.79 -23.60
C CYS A 426 18.48 -3.59 -25.06
N ASP A 427 19.42 -3.24 -25.95
CA ASP A 427 19.14 -3.01 -27.38
C ASP A 427 18.67 -4.30 -28.09
N ASP A 428 18.95 -5.48 -27.51
CA ASP A 428 18.50 -6.76 -28.06
C ASP A 428 16.97 -6.96 -27.89
N PHE A 429 16.36 -6.27 -26.92
CA PHE A 429 14.97 -6.47 -26.49
C PHE A 429 14.10 -5.27 -26.78
N PHE A 430 14.66 -4.08 -26.56
CA PHE A 430 13.93 -2.83 -26.53
C PHE A 430 14.26 -2.00 -27.76
N GLU A 431 13.29 -1.91 -28.66
CA GLU A 431 13.37 -1.03 -29.82
C GLU A 431 12.61 0.25 -29.52
N ARG A 432 13.22 1.39 -29.87
CA ARG A 432 12.58 2.69 -29.72
C ARG A 432 11.64 2.94 -30.91
N PHE A 433 10.42 3.34 -30.60
CA PHE A 433 9.42 3.77 -31.56
C PHE A 433 8.93 5.18 -31.22
N ASP A 434 8.88 6.06 -32.21
CA ASP A 434 8.23 7.36 -32.06
C ASP A 434 6.76 7.23 -32.47
N THR A 435 5.85 7.36 -31.50
CA THR A 435 4.40 7.33 -31.73
C THR A 435 3.82 8.75 -31.77
N GLU A 436 2.55 8.90 -32.17
CA GLU A 436 1.82 10.17 -32.05
C GLU A 436 1.77 10.68 -30.60
N MET A 437 1.87 9.77 -29.64
CA MET A 437 1.89 10.06 -28.21
C MET A 437 3.32 10.27 -27.67
N GLY A 438 4.35 10.15 -28.51
CA GLY A 438 5.76 10.34 -28.14
C GLY A 438 6.60 9.06 -28.22
N PRO A 439 7.90 9.16 -27.90
CA PRO A 439 8.83 8.04 -27.95
C PRO A 439 8.53 7.00 -26.86
N CYS A 440 8.51 5.73 -27.25
CA CYS A 440 8.39 4.59 -26.34
C CYS A 440 9.42 3.50 -26.69
N PHE A 441 9.74 2.65 -25.72
CA PHE A 441 10.49 1.43 -25.97
C PHE A 441 9.51 0.26 -25.96
N VAL A 442 9.47 -0.50 -27.06
CA VAL A 442 8.66 -1.71 -27.17
C VAL A 442 9.56 -2.91 -26.98
N ALA A 443 9.13 -3.83 -26.12
CA ALA A 443 9.82 -5.08 -25.88
C ALA A 443 9.36 -6.14 -26.88
N ASN A 444 10.29 -6.68 -27.67
CA ASN A 444 10.03 -7.85 -28.50
C ASN A 444 10.55 -9.13 -27.82
N SER A 445 9.94 -10.27 -28.13
CA SER A 445 10.45 -11.56 -27.66
C SER A 445 11.80 -11.87 -28.31
N ILE A 446 12.75 -12.37 -27.54
CA ILE A 446 14.03 -12.88 -28.07
C ILE A 446 13.86 -14.08 -29.01
N TYR A 447 12.68 -14.72 -28.98
CA TYR A 447 12.34 -15.83 -29.86
C TYR A 447 11.69 -15.38 -31.18
N SER A 448 11.52 -14.07 -31.39
CA SER A 448 10.93 -13.49 -32.61
C SER A 448 11.94 -12.85 -33.57
N LYS A 449 13.25 -12.95 -33.30
CA LYS A 449 14.32 -12.53 -34.22
C LYS A 449 15.06 -13.73 -34.82
#